data_AF-A0A8T6V706-F1
#
_entry.id   AF-A0A8T6V706-F1
#
_cell.length_a   1.000
_cell.length_b   1.000
_cell.length_c   1.000
_cell.angle_alpha   90.00
_cell.angle_beta   90.00
_cell.angle_gamma   90.00
#
_symmetry.space_group_name_H-M   'P 1'
#
loop_
_entity.id
_entity.type
_entity.pdbx_description
1 polymer ?
#
loop_
_entity_poly.entity_id
_entity_poly.type
_entity_poly.pdbx_seq_one_letter_code
_entity_poly.pdbx_strand_id
1 'polypeptide(L)'
;MGFLPQKFPPFPERNEFEIFANLVPAKHVGGDFYDFFFLQDDEFTYKGNNKLFFVIGDVSGKGVPASLFMALTKTLLKAKASSNIKPSQLLSAVNRDLCIDNENCMFVTVFCGVLDIDSGEFEYSNGGHNPPYIVSKTRGVRMIEGETGIALGIHDEAKFVTYNEKLNADEGLYLFTDGVTEAMDIDYNLYSEERLEKFLGKLNG
;
A
#
# COMPACT_ATOMS: atom_id res chain seq x y z
N MET A 1 -3.72 -15.32 15.59
CA MET A 1 -4.10 -15.31 14.16
C MET A 1 -4.02 -13.86 13.71
N GLY A 2 -2.89 -13.46 13.14
CA GLY A 2 -2.71 -12.09 12.64
C GLY A 2 -3.33 -11.98 11.25
N PHE A 3 -4.13 -10.94 11.02
CA PHE A 3 -4.74 -10.65 9.71
C PHE A 3 -3.71 -10.13 8.68
N LEU A 4 -2.47 -9.86 9.10
CA LEU A 4 -1.40 -9.26 8.31
C LEU A 4 -0.22 -10.24 8.13
N PRO A 5 0.55 -10.16 7.02
CA PRO A 5 1.78 -10.93 6.86
C PRO A 5 2.80 -10.62 7.95
N GLN A 6 3.24 -11.61 8.72
CA GLN A 6 4.17 -11.42 9.86
C GLN A 6 5.48 -12.21 9.74
N LYS A 7 5.62 -13.06 8.71
CA LYS A 7 6.81 -13.88 8.49
C LYS A 7 7.64 -13.26 7.37
N PHE A 8 8.91 -13.02 7.66
CA PHE A 8 9.88 -12.44 6.74
C PHE A 8 11.17 -13.28 6.72
N PRO A 9 11.78 -13.54 5.54
CA PRO A 9 11.26 -13.21 4.21
C PRO A 9 10.00 -14.05 3.89
N PRO A 10 8.98 -13.47 3.24
CA PRO A 10 7.73 -14.19 2.97
C PRO A 10 7.83 -15.15 1.79
N PHE A 11 8.83 -14.97 0.93
CA PHE A 11 9.14 -15.80 -0.24
C PHE A 11 10.61 -16.24 -0.19
N PRO A 12 11.00 -17.14 0.74
CA PRO A 12 12.40 -17.53 0.96
C PRO A 12 13.07 -18.18 -0.26
N GLU A 13 12.29 -18.66 -1.22
CA GLU A 13 12.74 -19.24 -2.48
C GLU A 13 13.06 -18.21 -3.57
N ARG A 14 12.73 -16.94 -3.37
CA ARG A 14 12.94 -15.85 -4.33
C ARG A 14 14.07 -14.94 -3.89
N ASN A 15 15.01 -14.66 -4.79
CA ASN A 15 16.20 -13.85 -4.55
C ASN A 15 16.24 -12.57 -5.41
N GLU A 16 15.24 -12.38 -6.27
CA GLU A 16 15.12 -11.28 -7.22
C GLU A 16 14.64 -9.99 -6.54
N PHE A 17 14.02 -10.10 -5.37
CA PHE A 17 13.55 -8.98 -4.56
C PHE A 17 13.55 -9.33 -3.08
N GLU A 18 13.54 -8.29 -2.24
CA GLU A 18 13.32 -8.39 -0.81
C GLU A 18 12.09 -7.56 -0.43
N ILE A 19 11.33 -8.03 0.56
CA ILE A 19 10.18 -7.29 1.08
C ILE A 19 10.16 -7.42 2.60
N PHE A 20 9.91 -6.30 3.25
CA PHE A 20 9.78 -6.21 4.70
C PHE A 20 8.64 -5.24 5.03
N ALA A 21 7.91 -5.53 6.10
CA ALA A 21 6.91 -4.62 6.63
C ALA A 21 6.86 -4.70 8.15
N ASN A 22 6.54 -3.57 8.77
CA ASN A 22 6.34 -3.47 10.21
C ASN A 22 5.14 -2.57 10.48
N LEU A 23 4.32 -2.95 11.44
CA LEU A 23 3.15 -2.19 11.87
C LEU A 23 3.09 -2.20 13.39
N VAL A 24 3.16 -1.02 13.98
CA VAL A 24 3.12 -0.80 15.43
C VAL A 24 1.82 -0.07 15.75
N PRO A 25 0.79 -0.77 16.25
CA PRO A 25 -0.52 -0.15 16.46
C PRO A 25 -0.49 0.76 17.70
N ALA A 26 -1.15 1.92 17.61
CA ALA A 26 -1.26 2.86 18.73
C ALA A 26 -2.13 2.33 19.89
N LYS A 27 -3.01 1.35 19.62
CA LYS A 27 -3.89 0.67 20.60
C LYS A 27 -3.88 -0.84 20.34
N HIS A 28 -4.66 -1.61 21.11
CA HIS A 28 -4.80 -3.06 20.91
C HIS A 28 -5.28 -3.46 19.50
N VAL A 29 -6.04 -2.60 18.82
CA VAL A 29 -6.47 -2.76 17.42
C VAL A 29 -6.35 -1.43 16.67
N GLY A 30 -5.87 -1.47 15.43
CA GLY A 30 -5.60 -0.32 14.57
C GLY A 30 -6.38 -0.36 13.25
N GLY A 31 -6.38 0.76 12.53
CA GLY A 31 -6.96 0.93 11.20
C GLY A 31 -5.95 0.66 10.08
N ASP A 32 -4.66 0.84 10.35
CA ASP A 32 -3.56 0.59 9.43
C ASP A 32 -3.50 -0.88 9.01
N PHE A 33 -3.13 -1.12 7.75
CA PHE A 33 -2.86 -2.45 7.23
C PHE A 33 -1.90 -2.44 6.05
N TYR A 34 -1.35 -3.62 5.79
CA TYR A 34 -0.69 -3.93 4.54
C TYR A 34 -1.01 -5.37 4.11
N ASP A 35 -0.83 -5.64 2.83
CA ASP A 35 -0.80 -7.00 2.30
C ASP A 35 0.08 -7.05 1.04
N PHE A 36 0.57 -8.23 0.73
CA PHE A 36 1.25 -8.50 -0.53
C PHE A 36 1.09 -9.98 -0.88
N PHE A 37 0.91 -10.28 -2.16
CA PHE A 37 0.76 -11.64 -2.66
C PHE A 37 0.94 -11.68 -4.18
N PHE A 38 1.40 -12.82 -4.70
CA PHE A 38 1.43 -13.03 -6.14
C PHE A 38 0.00 -13.19 -6.67
N LEU A 39 -0.29 -12.47 -7.75
CA LEU A 39 -1.56 -12.62 -8.47
C LEU A 39 -1.57 -14.00 -9.16
N GLN A 40 -2.66 -14.74 -9.02
CA GLN A 40 -2.85 -15.97 -9.78
C GLN A 40 -3.32 -15.60 -11.19
N ASP A 41 -2.73 -16.22 -12.20
CA ASP A 41 -3.32 -16.21 -13.54
C ASP A 41 -4.49 -17.19 -13.60
N ASP A 42 -5.37 -16.93 -14.55
CA ASP A 42 -6.45 -17.79 -14.99
C ASP A 42 -5.95 -19.25 -15.10
N GLU A 43 -6.81 -20.20 -14.70
CA GLU A 43 -6.55 -21.66 -14.57
C GLU A 43 -5.89 -22.35 -15.80
N PHE A 44 -5.81 -21.65 -16.94
CA PHE A 44 -5.27 -22.12 -18.21
C PHE A 44 -3.85 -21.65 -18.56
N THR A 45 -3.24 -20.73 -17.80
CA THR A 45 -1.88 -20.25 -18.08
C THR A 45 -0.86 -20.92 -17.16
N TYR A 46 -0.18 -21.95 -17.67
CA TYR A 46 0.86 -22.73 -16.96
C TYR A 46 2.18 -21.98 -16.71
N LYS A 47 2.20 -20.65 -16.80
CA LYS A 47 3.35 -19.83 -16.36
C LYS A 47 2.95 -19.13 -15.07
N GLY A 48 3.61 -19.51 -13.97
CA GLY A 48 3.46 -18.82 -12.69
C GLY A 48 3.69 -17.33 -12.88
N ASN A 49 2.70 -16.53 -12.50
CA ASN A 49 2.76 -15.09 -12.70
C ASN A 49 3.78 -14.47 -11.74
N ASN A 50 4.70 -13.67 -12.27
CA ASN A 50 5.67 -12.87 -11.52
C ASN A 50 5.12 -11.48 -11.14
N LYS A 51 3.81 -11.29 -11.20
CA LYS A 51 3.14 -10.08 -10.72
C LYS A 51 2.85 -10.15 -9.23
N LEU A 52 3.58 -9.35 -8.46
CA LEU A 52 3.38 -9.14 -7.05
C LEU A 52 2.41 -7.98 -6.82
N PHE A 53 1.23 -8.28 -6.27
CA PHE A 53 0.36 -7.24 -5.73
C PHE A 53 0.85 -6.82 -4.35
N PHE A 54 0.79 -5.52 -4.07
CA PHE A 54 1.09 -4.95 -2.77
C PHE A 54 0.12 -3.81 -2.44
N VAL A 55 -0.15 -3.62 -1.16
CA VAL A 55 -1.05 -2.57 -0.66
C VAL A 55 -0.64 -2.13 0.74
N ILE A 56 -0.82 -0.83 0.99
CA ILE A 56 -0.84 -0.21 2.31
C ILE A 56 -2.09 0.65 2.42
N GLY A 57 -2.65 0.78 3.62
CA GLY A 57 -3.72 1.72 3.86
C GLY A 57 -3.91 2.06 5.32
N ASP A 58 -4.61 3.16 5.55
CA ASP A 58 -4.99 3.64 6.89
C ASP A 58 -6.46 4.07 6.92
N VAL A 59 -7.17 3.55 7.92
CA VAL A 59 -8.60 3.75 8.12
C VAL A 59 -8.84 4.87 9.12
N SER A 60 -9.77 5.76 8.79
CA SER A 60 -10.14 6.85 9.70
C SER A 60 -10.71 6.33 11.02
N GLY A 61 -10.42 7.07 12.10
CA GLY A 61 -10.82 6.66 13.44
C GLY A 61 -9.89 5.61 14.06
N LYS A 62 -10.33 5.00 15.17
CA LYS A 62 -9.50 4.06 15.96
C LYS A 62 -10.37 3.00 16.62
N GLY A 63 -9.76 1.92 17.10
CA GLY A 63 -10.45 0.89 17.87
C GLY A 63 -11.22 -0.09 16.97
N VAL A 64 -12.28 -0.69 17.53
CA VAL A 64 -13.00 -1.79 16.87
C VAL A 64 -13.63 -1.38 15.52
N PRO A 65 -14.34 -0.24 15.39
CA PRO A 65 -14.93 0.15 14.10
C PRO A 65 -13.90 0.28 12.98
N ALA A 66 -12.77 0.96 13.26
CA ALA A 66 -11.67 1.10 12.30
C ALA A 66 -11.08 -0.26 11.91
N SER A 67 -10.90 -1.17 12.88
CA SER A 67 -10.36 -2.51 12.60
C SER A 67 -11.30 -3.39 11.75
N LEU A 68 -12.61 -3.23 11.90
CA LEU A 68 -13.60 -3.95 11.10
C LEU A 68 -13.63 -3.42 9.66
N PHE A 69 -13.61 -2.08 9.51
CA PHE A 69 -13.55 -1.45 8.20
C PHE A 69 -12.23 -1.79 7.49
N MET A 70 -11.10 -1.80 8.20
CA MET A 70 -9.81 -2.30 7.70
C MET A 70 -9.91 -3.74 7.20
N ALA A 71 -10.49 -4.64 7.99
CA ALA A 71 -10.63 -6.04 7.61
C ALA A 71 -11.51 -6.21 6.36
N LEU A 72 -12.60 -5.44 6.26
CA LEU A 72 -13.47 -5.40 5.08
C LEU A 72 -12.69 -4.89 3.85
N THR A 73 -12.03 -3.74 3.94
CA THR A 73 -11.23 -3.15 2.86
C THR A 73 -10.17 -4.13 2.36
N LYS A 74 -9.37 -4.70 3.26
CA LYS A 74 -8.33 -5.68 2.91
C LYS A 74 -8.91 -6.91 2.22
N THR A 75 -10.05 -7.42 2.71
CA THR A 75 -10.72 -8.59 2.12
C THR A 75 -11.23 -8.29 0.71
N LEU A 76 -11.86 -7.12 0.51
CA LEU A 76 -12.35 -6.70 -0.81
C LEU A 76 -11.21 -6.50 -1.82
N LEU A 77 -10.12 -5.86 -1.40
CA LEU A 77 -8.91 -5.72 -2.22
C LEU A 77 -8.38 -7.08 -2.65
N LYS A 78 -8.20 -8.00 -1.70
CA LYS A 78 -7.67 -9.34 -1.96
C LYS A 78 -8.59 -10.17 -2.86
N ALA A 79 -9.90 -10.09 -2.66
CA ALA A 79 -10.88 -10.84 -3.43
C ALA A 79 -11.02 -10.37 -4.89
N LYS A 80 -10.78 -9.07 -5.15
CA LYS A 80 -10.94 -8.46 -6.48
C LYS A 80 -9.63 -8.27 -7.23
N ALA A 81 -8.48 -8.32 -6.55
CA ALA A 81 -7.18 -8.21 -7.18
C ALA A 81 -6.91 -9.41 -8.11
N SER A 82 -6.55 -9.13 -9.35
CA SER A 82 -6.20 -10.12 -10.37
C SER A 82 -5.21 -9.54 -11.37
N SER A 83 -4.55 -10.38 -12.16
CA SER A 83 -3.55 -9.93 -13.15
C SER A 83 -4.15 -9.12 -14.32
N ASN A 84 -5.48 -9.16 -14.47
CA ASN A 84 -6.24 -8.55 -15.56
C ASN A 84 -6.95 -7.24 -15.17
N ILE A 85 -6.92 -6.84 -13.88
CA ILE A 85 -7.55 -5.60 -13.42
C ILE A 85 -6.49 -4.52 -13.15
N LYS A 86 -6.73 -3.30 -13.66
CA LYS A 86 -5.85 -2.16 -13.36
C LYS A 86 -6.05 -1.69 -11.91
N PRO A 87 -5.00 -1.20 -11.21
CA PRO A 87 -5.12 -0.69 -9.84
C PRO A 87 -6.25 0.34 -9.65
N SER A 88 -6.45 1.26 -10.60
CA SER A 88 -7.55 2.23 -10.51
C SER A 88 -8.94 1.59 -10.60
N GLN A 89 -9.11 0.57 -11.44
CA GLN A 89 -10.37 -0.17 -11.57
C GLN A 89 -10.66 -0.98 -10.30
N LEU A 90 -9.60 -1.55 -9.69
CA LEU A 90 -9.68 -2.21 -8.40
C LEU A 90 -10.14 -1.24 -7.32
N LEU A 91 -9.50 -0.07 -7.20
CA LEU A 91 -9.89 0.95 -6.21
C LEU A 91 -11.33 1.44 -6.44
N SER A 92 -11.76 1.70 -7.68
CA SER A 92 -13.15 2.05 -7.97
C SER A 92 -14.14 0.96 -7.57
N ALA A 93 -13.80 -0.32 -7.79
CA ALA A 93 -14.67 -1.43 -7.43
C ALA A 93 -14.77 -1.61 -5.91
N VAL A 94 -13.65 -1.50 -5.19
CA VAL A 94 -13.63 -1.57 -3.72
C VAL A 94 -14.32 -0.36 -3.10
N ASN A 95 -14.11 0.84 -3.64
CA ASN A 95 -14.75 2.07 -3.18
C ASN A 95 -16.27 1.98 -3.21
N ARG A 96 -16.86 1.49 -4.32
CA ARG A 96 -18.31 1.29 -4.41
C ARG A 96 -18.83 0.37 -3.32
N ASP A 97 -18.15 -0.75 -3.07
CA ASP A 97 -18.55 -1.70 -2.03
C ASP A 97 -18.40 -1.09 -0.62
N LEU A 98 -17.38 -0.27 -0.38
CA LEU A 98 -17.17 0.41 0.90
C LEU A 98 -18.17 1.55 1.16
N CYS A 99 -18.77 2.13 0.12
CA CYS A 99 -19.80 3.16 0.27
C CYS A 99 -21.18 2.56 0.62
N ILE A 100 -21.41 1.27 0.35
CA ILE A 100 -22.67 0.60 0.68
C ILE A 100 -22.80 0.52 2.22
N ASP A 101 -23.93 1.01 2.75
CA ASP A 101 -24.27 0.99 4.17
C ASP A 101 -23.21 1.62 5.10
N ASN A 102 -22.45 2.60 4.60
CA ASN A 102 -21.42 3.33 5.35
C ASN A 102 -22.01 4.48 6.21
N GLU A 103 -22.96 4.17 7.09
CA GLU A 103 -23.65 5.17 7.93
C GLU A 103 -22.71 5.94 8.88
N ASN A 104 -21.57 5.33 9.22
CA ASN A 104 -20.55 5.94 10.09
C ASN A 104 -19.60 6.88 9.34
N CYS A 105 -19.78 7.08 8.02
CA CYS A 105 -18.92 7.89 7.17
C CYS A 105 -17.42 7.54 7.32
N MET A 106 -17.12 6.25 7.51
CA MET A 106 -15.75 5.76 7.63
C MET A 106 -15.08 5.84 6.27
N PHE A 107 -13.77 6.08 6.26
CA PHE A 107 -13.01 6.11 5.01
C PHE A 107 -11.63 5.50 5.22
N VAL A 108 -10.99 5.15 4.12
CA VAL A 108 -9.67 4.54 4.12
C VAL A 108 -8.81 5.14 3.03
N THR A 109 -7.63 5.58 3.41
CA THR A 109 -6.59 5.96 2.46
C THR A 109 -5.86 4.69 2.02
N VAL A 110 -5.64 4.51 0.72
CA VAL A 110 -5.00 3.29 0.18
C VAL A 110 -3.99 3.64 -0.90
N PHE A 111 -2.80 3.03 -0.83
CA PHE A 111 -1.91 2.93 -1.97
C PHE A 111 -1.76 1.46 -2.34
N CYS A 112 -2.03 1.10 -3.60
CA CYS A 112 -1.83 -0.26 -4.08
C CYS A 112 -1.15 -0.30 -5.45
N GLY A 113 -0.48 -1.40 -5.73
CA GLY A 113 0.18 -1.61 -7.01
C GLY A 113 0.41 -3.07 -7.35
N VAL A 114 0.81 -3.27 -8.59
CA VAL A 114 1.17 -4.57 -9.17
C VAL A 114 2.54 -4.44 -9.80
N LEU A 115 3.54 -5.06 -9.19
CA LEU A 115 4.93 -5.09 -9.65
C LEU A 115 5.19 -6.37 -10.45
N ASP A 116 5.62 -6.21 -11.68
CA ASP A 116 6.22 -7.28 -12.47
C ASP A 116 7.68 -7.46 -12.05
N ILE A 117 7.98 -8.56 -11.36
CA ILE A 117 9.30 -8.82 -10.76
C ILE A 117 10.39 -8.97 -11.84
N ASP A 118 10.06 -9.43 -13.03
CA ASP A 118 11.05 -9.67 -14.09
C ASP A 118 11.52 -8.36 -14.73
N SER A 119 10.60 -7.44 -14.96
CA SER A 119 10.86 -6.17 -15.66
C SER A 119 11.12 -4.98 -14.73
N GLY A 120 10.69 -5.07 -13.47
CA GLY A 120 10.67 -3.97 -12.50
C GLY A 120 9.57 -2.92 -12.78
N GLU A 121 8.75 -3.12 -13.82
CA GLU A 121 7.63 -2.24 -14.13
C GLU A 121 6.49 -2.50 -13.14
N PHE A 122 5.91 -1.43 -12.62
CA PHE A 122 4.72 -1.56 -11.79
C PHE A 122 3.67 -0.52 -12.12
N GLU A 123 2.43 -0.97 -12.04
CA GLU A 123 1.26 -0.12 -12.11
C GLU A 123 0.77 0.14 -10.70
N TYR A 124 0.39 1.38 -10.40
CA TYR A 124 -0.14 1.75 -9.08
C TYR A 124 -1.31 2.70 -9.19
N SER A 125 -2.09 2.76 -8.11
CA SER A 125 -3.10 3.79 -7.91
C SER A 125 -3.10 4.22 -6.44
N ASN A 126 -3.34 5.50 -6.24
CA ASN A 126 -3.44 6.10 -4.92
C ASN A 126 -4.88 6.55 -4.71
N GLY A 127 -5.43 6.22 -3.54
CA GLY A 127 -6.75 6.61 -3.06
C GLY A 127 -6.62 7.37 -1.75
N GLY A 128 -6.03 8.56 -1.81
CA GLY A 128 -5.87 9.52 -0.72
C GLY A 128 -4.73 9.24 0.26
N HIS A 129 -3.83 8.30 -0.04
CA HIS A 129 -2.73 7.90 0.84
C HIS A 129 -1.44 8.69 0.59
N ASN A 130 -0.50 8.62 1.54
CA ASN A 130 0.82 9.22 1.40
C ASN A 130 1.53 8.65 0.15
N PRO A 131 2.06 9.51 -0.74
CA PRO A 131 2.86 9.03 -1.87
C PRO A 131 4.12 8.32 -1.37
N PRO A 132 4.45 7.13 -1.89
CA PRO A 132 5.62 6.39 -1.45
C PRO A 132 6.91 7.01 -1.99
N TYR A 133 8.04 6.61 -1.40
CA TYR A 133 9.37 6.99 -1.86
C TYR A 133 10.02 5.86 -2.65
N ILE A 134 10.73 6.22 -3.71
CA ILE A 134 11.72 5.36 -4.36
C ILE A 134 13.09 5.72 -3.80
N VAL A 135 13.77 4.71 -3.27
CA VAL A 135 15.07 4.82 -2.60
C VAL A 135 16.11 4.07 -3.42
N SER A 136 17.18 4.75 -3.82
CA SER A 136 18.30 4.17 -4.57
C SER A 136 19.62 4.48 -3.89
N LYS A 137 20.51 3.49 -3.85
CA LYS A 137 21.92 3.69 -3.42
C LYS A 137 22.63 4.73 -4.27
N THR A 138 22.31 4.78 -5.57
CA THR A 138 23.07 5.57 -6.55
C THR A 138 22.37 6.86 -6.94
N ARG A 139 21.04 6.92 -6.84
CA ARG A 139 20.22 8.07 -7.28
C ARG A 139 19.59 8.85 -6.14
N GLY A 140 19.73 8.39 -4.91
CA GLY A 140 19.13 9.02 -3.73
C GLY A 140 17.65 8.67 -3.57
N VAL A 141 16.88 9.61 -3.02
CA VAL A 141 15.46 9.41 -2.68
C VAL A 141 14.61 10.35 -3.51
N ARG A 142 13.52 9.83 -4.08
CA ARG A 142 12.49 10.62 -4.73
C ARG A 142 11.12 10.14 -4.30
N MET A 143 10.18 11.06 -4.12
CA MET A 143 8.78 10.72 -3.95
C MET A 143 8.18 10.36 -5.32
N ILE A 144 7.24 9.42 -5.35
CA ILE A 144 6.47 9.16 -6.57
C ILE A 144 5.55 10.35 -6.86
N GLU A 145 5.55 10.80 -8.11
CA GLU A 145 4.68 11.87 -8.59
C GLU A 145 3.29 11.34 -9.00
N GLY A 146 2.30 12.22 -9.00
CA GLY A 146 0.93 11.90 -9.42
C GLY A 146 -0.11 12.39 -8.43
N GLU A 147 -1.37 12.33 -8.83
CA GLU A 147 -2.48 12.68 -7.95
C GLU A 147 -2.70 11.55 -6.94
N THR A 148 -2.84 11.92 -5.66
CA THR A 148 -3.19 10.95 -4.61
C THR A 148 -4.63 10.49 -4.72
N GLY A 149 -5.52 11.23 -5.37
CA GLY A 149 -6.95 10.95 -5.40
C GLY A 149 -7.63 11.19 -4.04
N ILE A 150 -8.90 10.78 -3.94
CA ILE A 150 -9.72 10.84 -2.72
C ILE A 150 -9.68 9.50 -1.97
N ALA A 151 -9.82 9.54 -0.64
CA ALA A 151 -9.94 8.32 0.16
C ALA A 151 -11.19 7.51 -0.22
N LEU A 152 -11.08 6.19 -0.10
CA LEU A 152 -12.18 5.27 -0.41
C LEU A 152 -13.25 5.32 0.69
N GLY A 153 -14.50 5.09 0.31
CA GLY A 153 -15.66 5.13 1.21
C GLY A 153 -16.31 6.52 1.36
N ILE A 154 -15.75 7.56 0.70
CA ILE A 154 -16.29 8.93 0.77
C ILE A 154 -17.36 9.19 -0.29
N HIS A 155 -17.09 8.85 -1.55
CA HIS A 155 -18.00 9.08 -2.68
C HIS A 155 -17.93 7.90 -3.63
N ASP A 156 -19.05 7.22 -3.87
CA ASP A 156 -19.14 5.98 -4.66
C ASP A 156 -18.66 6.14 -6.11
N GLU A 157 -18.91 7.29 -6.74
CA GLU A 157 -18.44 7.62 -8.10
C GLU A 157 -16.99 8.17 -8.16
N ALA A 158 -16.22 8.09 -7.07
CA ALA A 158 -14.83 8.53 -7.07
C ALA A 158 -14.01 7.84 -8.18
N LYS A 159 -13.24 8.66 -8.91
CA LYS A 159 -12.37 8.20 -9.99
C LYS A 159 -10.94 8.12 -9.49
N PHE A 160 -10.29 7.02 -9.84
CA PHE A 160 -8.89 6.76 -9.54
C PHE A 160 -8.11 6.65 -10.85
N VAL A 161 -6.82 6.99 -10.81
CA VAL A 161 -5.93 6.95 -11.98
C VAL A 161 -4.89 5.87 -11.76
N THR A 162 -4.62 5.07 -12.81
CA THR A 162 -3.49 4.13 -12.80
C THR A 162 -2.30 4.85 -13.39
N TYR A 163 -1.20 4.85 -12.66
CA TYR A 163 0.09 5.35 -13.08
C TYR A 163 1.05 4.18 -13.28
N ASN A 164 2.11 4.43 -14.04
CA ASN A 164 3.16 3.46 -14.34
C ASN A 164 4.48 4.02 -13.83
N GLU A 165 5.25 3.19 -13.16
CA GLU A 165 6.59 3.49 -12.70
C GLU A 165 7.50 2.28 -12.91
N LYS A 166 8.80 2.48 -12.76
CA LYS A 166 9.78 1.40 -12.90
C LYS A 166 10.79 1.45 -11.78
N LEU A 167 10.98 0.31 -11.11
CA LEU A 167 12.07 0.07 -10.18
C LEU A 167 13.25 -0.54 -10.94
N ASN A 168 14.40 0.10 -10.83
CA ASN A 168 15.67 -0.47 -11.24
C ASN A 168 16.16 -1.47 -10.17
N ALA A 169 17.10 -2.34 -10.53
CA ALA A 169 17.60 -3.39 -9.63
C ALA A 169 18.27 -2.85 -8.35
N ASP A 170 18.66 -1.58 -8.31
CA ASP A 170 19.24 -0.90 -7.14
C ASP A 170 18.24 0.02 -6.40
N GLU A 171 16.96 -0.04 -6.79
CA GLU A 171 15.87 0.77 -6.24
C GLU A 171 14.92 -0.07 -5.37
N GLY A 172 14.52 0.52 -4.24
CA GLY A 172 13.47 0.01 -3.37
C GLY A 172 12.28 0.96 -3.31
N LEU A 173 11.09 0.41 -3.10
CA LEU A 173 9.87 1.19 -2.86
C LEU A 173 9.57 1.21 -1.36
N TYR A 174 9.50 2.40 -0.78
CA TYR A 174 9.20 2.62 0.63
C TYR A 174 7.80 3.20 0.79
N LEU A 175 6.91 2.39 1.36
CA LEU A 175 5.53 2.77 1.69
C LEU A 175 5.41 3.03 3.19
N PHE A 176 4.61 4.02 3.56
CA PHE A 176 4.42 4.43 4.95
C PHE A 176 3.03 5.02 5.15
N THR A 177 2.53 4.96 6.39
CA THR A 177 1.36 5.73 6.84
C THR A 177 1.82 7.02 7.53
N ASP A 178 0.92 8.00 7.65
CA ASP A 178 1.18 9.27 8.34
C ASP A 178 1.67 9.09 9.78
N GLY A 179 1.38 7.98 10.45
CA GLY A 179 1.92 7.63 11.76
C GLY A 179 3.45 7.68 11.85
N VAL A 180 4.18 7.58 10.72
CA VAL A 180 5.63 7.80 10.66
C VAL A 180 5.99 9.28 10.70
N THR A 181 5.36 10.10 9.87
CA THR A 181 5.69 11.53 9.73
C THR A 181 5.08 12.37 10.84
N GLU A 182 3.97 11.92 11.42
CA GLU A 182 3.27 12.55 12.53
C GLU A 182 3.77 12.10 13.92
N ALA A 183 4.72 11.17 13.98
CA ALA A 183 5.31 10.74 15.25
C ALA A 183 5.93 11.93 15.99
N MET A 184 5.59 12.10 17.26
CA MET A 184 6.02 13.25 18.06
C MET A 184 7.15 12.91 19.03
N ASP A 185 8.07 13.86 19.23
CA ASP A 185 8.99 13.83 20.35
C ASP A 185 8.33 14.32 21.67
N ILE A 186 9.12 14.42 22.75
CA ILE A 186 8.63 14.85 24.08
C ILE A 186 8.15 16.31 24.09
N ASP A 187 8.60 17.12 23.15
CA ASP A 187 8.24 18.53 22.99
C ASP A 187 7.12 18.72 21.96
N TYR A 188 6.48 17.62 21.53
CA TYR A 188 5.40 17.58 20.54
C TYR A 188 5.81 18.02 19.12
N ASN A 189 7.11 18.00 18.80
CA ASN A 189 7.56 18.24 17.42
C ASN A 189 7.34 16.98 16.58
N LEU A 190 6.77 17.15 15.40
CA LEU A 190 6.59 16.06 14.43
C LEU A 190 7.94 15.56 13.90
N TYR A 191 8.00 14.26 13.58
CA TYR A 191 9.13 13.69 12.85
C TYR A 191 9.25 14.31 11.47
N SER A 192 8.14 14.60 10.78
CA SER A 192 8.04 15.25 9.47
C SER A 192 8.59 14.43 8.28
N GLU A 193 8.07 14.75 7.09
CA GLU A 193 8.54 14.21 5.81
C GLU A 193 10.01 14.57 5.54
N GLU A 194 10.45 15.79 5.88
CA GLU A 194 11.83 16.22 5.64
C GLU A 194 12.86 15.33 6.38
N ARG A 195 12.56 14.92 7.62
CA ARG A 195 13.46 14.02 8.36
C ARG A 195 13.38 12.59 7.83
N LEU A 196 12.20 12.16 7.36
CA LEU A 196 12.05 10.86 6.69
C LEU A 196 12.91 10.80 5.42
N GLU A 197 12.82 11.80 4.54
CA GLU A 197 13.63 11.90 3.33
C GLU A 197 15.14 11.89 3.63
N LYS A 198 15.57 12.67 4.61
CA LYS A 198 16.98 12.68 5.07
C LYS A 198 17.42 11.34 5.64
N PHE A 199 16.53 10.60 6.29
CA PHE A 199 16.84 9.27 6.82
C PHE A 199 16.95 8.24 5.69
N LEU A 200 15.96 8.20 4.80
CA LEU A 200 15.95 7.31 3.64
C LEU A 200 17.16 7.58 2.72
N GLY A 201 17.58 8.84 2.57
CA GLY A 201 18.76 9.21 1.77
C GLY A 201 20.09 8.70 2.32
N LYS A 202 20.12 8.21 3.56
CA LYS A 202 21.28 7.54 4.17
C LYS A 202 21.21 6.03 4.07
N LEU A 203 20.04 5.47 3.74
CA LEU A 203 19.88 4.03 3.59
C LEU A 203 20.47 3.63 2.24
N ASN A 204 21.41 2.70 2.31
CA ASN A 204 21.88 2.03 1.12
C ASN A 204 20.81 0.97 0.77
N GLY A 205 19.90 1.29 -0.16
CA GLY A 205 18.89 0.40 -0.81
C GLY A 205 18.80 -1.03 -0.31
#